data_AF-A0A1G0XTC7-F1
#
_entry.id   AF-A0A1G0XTC7-F1
#
_cell.length_a   1.000
_cell.length_b   1.000
_cell.length_c   1.000
_cell.angle_alpha   90.00
_cell.angle_beta   90.00
_cell.angle_gamma   90.00
#
_symmetry.space_group_name_H-M   'P 1'
#
loop_
_entity.id
_entity.type
_entity.pdbx_description
1 polymer ?
#
loop_
_entity_poly.entity_id
_entity_poly.type
_entity_poly.pdbx_seq_one_letter_code
_entity_poly.pdbx_strand_id
1 'polypeptide(L)'
;MGNINKIIVAALASAILFMAGCGPEKKVETRGVFTIKSNPDGAKITINNKEVGVTPKTVSLNPNTYIMEVSKLNCRSEWRKLVSTAGATKTVEVELEPITSSVMIGSKPDGAIVEIDGKQIGQTPLTIHDQTIGKHSARLSKPGYIAMEVSWTVEDARPQLVTGNLSSNMGTLDIKSTPSGANVFIDGKARGKTPYTERIEQGEHKVKVELKGHNPHEQSVVVARDGKKDVQVTLLLLPGSLNITTAPAGATVLLNDREYKNSPVEIKNLLPGTYKLKLKKAGFDQIERDVIIVAGEPAEVSVTLDTNYGGIDLVVNPPGVTIYIDGKKVGVSEQGEDKVTSKVFEIRSLSSEEHTIKIAHKRAQPAEKEIKVKVSKGQITRPKPLNMWIADTYVKLKENGREMRGKIRQQNEDEIIFEPEPGIAQKYTRKEIETLRELKENE
;
A
#
# COMPACT_ATOMS: atom_id res chain seq x y z
N MET A 1 -62.63 81.67 -61.23
CA MET A 1 -61.55 81.75 -62.24
C MET A 1 -61.50 80.40 -62.93
N GLY A 2 -62.22 80.24 -64.05
CA GLY A 2 -61.72 80.59 -65.37
C GLY A 2 -61.07 79.32 -65.96
N ASN A 3 -61.80 78.54 -66.78
CA ASN A 3 -61.76 78.62 -68.25
C ASN A 3 -60.41 78.07 -68.80
N ILE A 4 -60.31 77.22 -69.82
CA ILE A 4 -61.02 77.24 -71.10
C ILE A 4 -60.52 76.07 -72.00
N ASN A 5 -61.44 75.56 -72.85
CA ASN A 5 -61.27 75.13 -74.26
C ASN A 5 -60.37 73.95 -74.68
N LYS A 6 -60.91 72.88 -75.30
CA LYS A 6 -61.39 72.73 -76.72
C LYS A 6 -60.20 72.46 -77.68
N ILE A 7 -60.21 71.62 -78.72
CA ILE A 7 -61.12 71.43 -79.88
C ILE A 7 -60.47 70.28 -80.74
N ILE A 8 -61.22 69.25 -81.17
CA ILE A 8 -61.70 68.91 -82.56
C ILE A 8 -60.72 68.13 -83.48
N VAL A 9 -61.28 67.16 -84.24
CA VAL A 9 -61.21 66.89 -85.72
C VAL A 9 -61.29 65.36 -85.96
N ALA A 10 -62.45 64.81 -86.39
CA ALA A 10 -62.88 64.45 -87.78
C ALA A 10 -62.22 63.15 -88.32
N ALA A 11 -62.76 62.27 -89.17
CA ALA A 11 -64.07 61.97 -89.80
C ALA A 11 -63.93 60.60 -90.55
N LEU A 12 -65.05 60.09 -91.12
CA LEU A 12 -65.22 59.12 -92.25
C LEU A 12 -65.75 57.67 -92.01
N ALA A 13 -67.05 57.52 -92.33
CA ALA A 13 -67.72 56.69 -93.36
C ALA A 13 -67.64 55.13 -93.42
N SER A 14 -68.84 54.54 -93.24
CA SER A 14 -69.54 53.45 -93.98
C SER A 14 -69.00 52.02 -94.10
N ALA A 15 -69.67 51.03 -93.47
CA ALA A 15 -70.71 50.14 -94.08
C ALA A 15 -70.85 48.74 -93.38
N ILE A 16 -72.07 48.46 -92.90
CA ILE A 16 -72.85 47.19 -92.88
C ILE A 16 -72.26 45.90 -92.23
N LEU A 17 -72.90 45.41 -91.14
CA LEU A 17 -73.38 44.00 -90.95
C LEU A 17 -74.15 43.84 -89.62
N PHE A 18 -75.29 43.13 -89.63
CA PHE A 18 -76.00 42.66 -88.41
C PHE A 18 -75.18 41.57 -87.70
N MET A 19 -75.10 41.61 -86.36
CA MET A 19 -75.16 40.44 -85.46
C MET A 19 -75.39 40.87 -84.01
N ALA A 20 -76.22 40.11 -83.30
CA ALA A 20 -76.63 40.32 -81.91
C ALA A 20 -75.46 40.25 -80.92
N GLY A 21 -75.54 41.03 -79.83
CA GLY A 21 -74.61 40.99 -78.72
C GLY A 21 -75.33 41.14 -77.38
N CYS A 22 -75.50 40.01 -76.68
CA CYS A 22 -76.08 39.86 -75.35
C CYS A 22 -75.44 40.77 -74.28
N GLY A 23 -76.27 41.44 -73.48
CA GLY A 23 -75.88 41.87 -72.13
C GLY A 23 -75.97 40.70 -71.14
N PRO A 24 -75.13 40.62 -70.09
CA PRO A 24 -75.01 39.43 -69.26
C PRO A 24 -76.17 39.30 -68.26
N GLU A 25 -76.92 38.21 -68.33
CA GLU A 25 -77.80 37.74 -67.25
C GLU A 25 -76.97 37.44 -65.99
N LYS A 26 -77.34 38.03 -64.84
CA LYS A 26 -76.88 37.56 -63.53
C LYS A 26 -77.44 36.15 -63.30
N LYS A 27 -76.62 35.11 -63.52
CA LYS A 27 -76.92 33.74 -63.12
C LYS A 27 -77.26 33.72 -61.63
N VAL A 28 -78.52 33.45 -61.30
CA VAL A 28 -78.93 33.15 -59.91
C VAL A 28 -78.32 31.80 -59.54
N GLU A 29 -77.41 31.76 -58.57
CA GLU A 29 -76.81 30.52 -58.10
C GLU A 29 -77.86 29.65 -57.39
N THR A 30 -78.27 28.55 -58.03
CA THR A 30 -79.29 27.63 -57.51
C THR A 30 -78.73 26.54 -56.58
N ARG A 31 -77.40 26.51 -56.39
CA ARG A 31 -76.70 25.53 -55.55
C ARG A 31 -76.09 26.21 -54.33
N GLY A 32 -75.99 25.49 -53.22
CA GLY A 32 -75.18 25.90 -52.08
C GLY A 32 -73.72 25.55 -52.32
N VAL A 33 -72.80 26.44 -51.92
CA VAL A 33 -71.35 26.28 -52.07
C VAL A 33 -70.73 26.02 -50.70
N PHE A 34 -70.00 24.92 -50.56
CA PHE A 34 -69.30 24.56 -49.33
C PHE A 34 -67.80 24.56 -49.55
N THR A 35 -67.05 25.32 -48.76
CA THR A 35 -65.60 25.17 -48.66
C THR A 35 -65.30 24.26 -47.47
N ILE A 36 -64.83 23.05 -47.73
CA ILE A 36 -64.53 22.04 -46.72
C ILE A 36 -63.03 22.04 -46.49
N LYS A 37 -62.60 22.22 -45.24
CA LYS A 37 -61.21 22.16 -44.80
C LYS A 37 -61.07 21.10 -43.71
N SER A 38 -59.87 20.54 -43.55
CA SER A 38 -59.59 19.69 -42.40
C SER A 38 -58.22 19.96 -41.82
N ASN A 39 -58.06 19.65 -40.54
CA ASN A 39 -56.77 19.58 -39.92
C ASN A 39 -56.54 18.14 -39.42
N PRO A 40 -55.52 17.42 -39.93
CA PRO A 40 -54.60 17.85 -40.97
C PRO A 40 -55.23 17.86 -42.38
N ASP A 41 -54.72 18.72 -43.27
CA ASP A 41 -55.19 18.90 -44.66
C ASP A 41 -55.00 17.64 -45.53
N GLY A 42 -55.69 17.54 -46.67
CA GLY A 42 -55.59 16.40 -47.59
C GLY A 42 -56.39 15.18 -47.14
N ALA A 43 -57.37 15.35 -46.25
CA ALA A 43 -58.29 14.29 -45.86
C ALA A 43 -59.29 14.00 -46.98
N LYS A 44 -59.58 12.72 -47.20
CA LYS A 44 -60.58 12.25 -48.16
C LYS A 44 -61.97 12.71 -47.71
N ILE A 45 -62.74 13.23 -48.66
CA ILE A 45 -64.11 13.69 -48.47
C ILE A 45 -65.04 12.76 -49.24
N THR A 46 -66.02 12.18 -48.54
CA THR A 46 -67.17 11.52 -49.19
C THR A 46 -68.45 12.26 -48.83
N ILE A 47 -69.36 12.39 -49.79
CA ILE A 47 -70.69 12.98 -49.60
C ILE A 47 -71.72 11.96 -50.07
N ASN A 48 -72.60 11.52 -49.17
CA ASN A 48 -73.52 10.40 -49.37
C ASN A 48 -72.79 9.17 -49.94
N ASN A 49 -71.65 8.80 -49.33
CA ASN A 49 -70.77 7.70 -49.70
C ASN A 49 -70.08 7.82 -51.09
N LYS A 50 -70.22 8.96 -51.77
CA LYS A 50 -69.50 9.23 -53.02
C LYS A 50 -68.28 10.11 -52.74
N GLU A 51 -67.10 9.67 -53.16
CA GLU A 51 -65.89 10.47 -53.05
C GLU A 51 -65.96 11.72 -53.92
N VAL A 52 -65.64 12.88 -53.33
CA VAL A 52 -65.69 14.19 -54.01
C VAL A 52 -64.33 14.88 -54.10
N GLY A 53 -63.32 14.34 -53.42
CA GLY A 53 -61.93 14.83 -53.44
C GLY A 53 -61.28 14.81 -52.05
N VAL A 54 -60.25 15.63 -51.87
CA VAL A 54 -59.53 15.81 -50.60
C VAL A 54 -59.56 17.26 -50.14
N THR A 55 -59.50 17.51 -48.84
CA THR A 55 -59.46 18.87 -48.26
C THR A 55 -58.14 19.60 -48.56
N PRO A 56 -58.14 20.95 -48.66
CA PRO A 56 -59.32 21.81 -48.75
C PRO A 56 -60.00 21.70 -50.12
N LYS A 57 -61.34 21.63 -50.14
CA LYS A 57 -62.13 21.51 -51.38
C LYS A 57 -63.40 22.33 -51.33
N THR A 58 -63.68 23.07 -52.40
CA THR A 58 -64.98 23.69 -52.63
C THR A 58 -65.88 22.76 -53.44
N VAL A 59 -67.09 22.52 -52.94
CA VAL A 59 -68.12 21.70 -53.59
C VAL A 59 -69.43 22.49 -53.72
N SER A 60 -70.10 22.37 -54.87
CA SER A 60 -71.42 22.99 -55.09
C SER A 60 -72.50 21.92 -55.11
N LEU A 61 -73.44 21.98 -54.18
CA LEU A 61 -74.47 20.95 -53.95
C LEU A 61 -75.87 21.51 -54.23
N ASN A 62 -76.72 20.73 -54.87
CA ASN A 62 -78.15 21.09 -55.01
C ASN A 62 -78.81 21.25 -53.62
N PRO A 63 -79.92 21.98 -53.50
CA PRO A 63 -80.63 22.09 -52.22
C PRO A 63 -81.09 20.73 -51.71
N ASN A 64 -80.46 20.24 -50.64
CA ASN A 64 -80.79 19.00 -49.94
C ASN A 64 -79.97 18.91 -48.64
N THR A 65 -80.25 17.88 -47.84
CA THR A 65 -79.39 17.41 -46.77
C THR A 65 -78.44 16.33 -47.28
N TYR A 66 -77.16 16.45 -46.92
CA TYR A 66 -76.13 15.48 -47.24
C TYR A 66 -75.41 15.02 -45.97
N ILE A 67 -74.91 13.80 -45.98
CA ILE A 67 -73.99 13.30 -44.97
C ILE A 67 -72.58 13.33 -45.59
N MET A 68 -71.69 14.06 -44.95
CA MET A 68 -70.29 14.15 -45.32
C MET A 68 -69.45 13.33 -44.34
N GLU A 69 -68.58 12.49 -44.86
CA GLU A 69 -67.49 11.88 -44.12
C GLU A 69 -66.18 12.55 -44.52
N VAL A 70 -65.37 12.90 -43.54
CA VAL A 70 -63.99 13.32 -43.75
C VAL A 70 -63.10 12.29 -43.06
N SER A 71 -62.27 11.62 -43.84
CA SER A 71 -61.42 10.53 -43.36
C SER A 71 -59.98 10.70 -43.82
N LYS A 72 -59.03 10.33 -42.96
CA LYS A 72 -57.61 10.35 -43.29
C LYS A 72 -56.92 9.16 -42.62
N LEU A 73 -55.90 8.63 -43.29
CA LEU A 73 -55.11 7.51 -42.76
C LEU A 73 -54.62 7.84 -41.34
N ASN A 74 -54.78 6.90 -40.42
CA ASN A 74 -54.44 6.99 -39.00
C ASN A 74 -55.22 8.03 -38.18
N CYS A 75 -56.33 8.55 -38.70
CA CYS A 75 -57.25 9.43 -37.97
C CYS A 75 -58.63 8.78 -37.83
N ARG A 76 -59.36 9.14 -36.78
CA ARG A 76 -60.78 8.80 -36.65
C ARG A 76 -61.56 9.56 -37.73
N SER A 77 -62.45 8.85 -38.42
CA SER A 77 -63.27 9.47 -39.47
C SER A 77 -64.38 10.30 -38.83
N GLU A 78 -64.53 11.54 -39.30
CA GLU A 78 -65.53 12.47 -38.78
C GLU A 78 -66.71 12.59 -39.74
N TRP A 79 -67.91 12.56 -39.17
CA TRP A 79 -69.16 12.66 -39.93
C TRP A 79 -69.84 14.00 -39.63
N ARG A 80 -70.32 14.69 -40.68
CA ARG A 80 -71.01 15.98 -40.59
C ARG A 80 -72.23 16.00 -41.49
N LYS A 81 -73.32 16.58 -40.98
CA LYS A 81 -74.53 16.86 -41.77
C LYS A 81 -74.38 18.20 -42.49
N LEU A 82 -74.47 18.20 -43.82
CA LEU A 82 -74.49 19.41 -44.63
C LEU A 82 -75.92 19.71 -45.06
N VAL A 83 -76.41 20.92 -44.79
CA VAL A 83 -77.71 21.39 -45.29
C VAL A 83 -77.44 22.47 -46.34
N SER A 84 -77.62 22.09 -47.61
CA SER A 84 -77.45 22.97 -48.76
C SER A 84 -78.76 23.68 -49.08
N THR A 85 -78.70 25.01 -49.19
CA THR A 85 -79.80 25.87 -49.64
C THR A 85 -79.32 26.70 -50.83
N ALA A 86 -80.22 27.07 -51.75
CA ALA A 86 -79.85 27.80 -52.96
C ALA A 86 -79.10 29.11 -52.64
N GLY A 87 -77.94 29.33 -53.28
CA GLY A 87 -77.12 30.52 -53.14
C GLY A 87 -76.37 30.68 -51.81
N ALA A 88 -76.48 29.72 -50.88
CA ALA A 88 -75.79 29.80 -49.60
C ALA A 88 -74.33 29.34 -49.72
N THR A 89 -73.40 30.14 -49.20
CA THR A 89 -71.98 29.77 -49.08
C THR A 89 -71.64 29.48 -47.61
N LYS A 90 -71.03 28.32 -47.33
CA LYS A 90 -70.61 27.93 -45.98
C LYS A 90 -69.18 27.37 -45.98
N THR A 91 -68.45 27.59 -44.89
CA THR A 91 -67.19 26.90 -44.64
C THR A 91 -67.41 25.84 -43.57
N VAL A 92 -66.88 24.64 -43.80
CA VAL A 92 -66.92 23.52 -42.85
C VAL A 92 -65.48 23.15 -42.53
N GLU A 93 -65.11 23.30 -41.27
CA GLU A 93 -63.78 22.95 -40.78
C GLU A 93 -63.91 21.69 -39.93
N VAL A 94 -63.08 20.69 -40.24
CA VAL A 94 -63.10 19.38 -39.58
C VAL A 94 -61.74 19.10 -38.97
N GLU A 95 -61.68 19.06 -37.64
CA GLU A 95 -60.52 18.57 -36.90
C GLU A 95 -60.60 17.03 -36.85
N LEU A 96 -59.60 16.34 -37.39
CA LEU A 96 -59.52 14.89 -37.34
C LEU A 96 -58.60 14.46 -36.20
N GLU A 97 -59.15 13.72 -35.23
CA GLU A 97 -58.35 13.18 -34.12
C GLU A 97 -57.49 11.99 -34.59
N PRO A 98 -56.18 11.98 -34.28
CA PRO A 98 -55.34 10.84 -34.57
C PRO A 98 -55.81 9.61 -33.78
N ILE A 99 -55.71 8.43 -34.39
CA ILE A 99 -55.86 7.18 -33.66
C ILE A 99 -54.62 6.99 -32.81
N THR A 100 -54.83 6.97 -31.50
CA THR A 100 -53.77 6.74 -30.51
C THR A 100 -54.08 5.52 -29.65
N SER A 101 -53.04 4.95 -29.06
CA SER A 101 -53.12 3.87 -28.08
C SER A 101 -52.32 4.20 -26.83
N SER A 102 -52.68 3.58 -25.70
CA SER A 102 -51.86 3.56 -24.49
C SER A 102 -51.01 2.31 -24.44
N VAL A 103 -49.72 2.45 -24.17
CA VAL A 103 -48.77 1.32 -24.10
C VAL A 103 -48.16 1.25 -22.71
N MET A 104 -48.36 0.14 -22.02
CA MET A 104 -47.69 -0.15 -20.76
C MET A 104 -46.38 -0.88 -21.02
N ILE A 105 -45.27 -0.30 -20.56
CA ILE A 105 -43.94 -0.89 -20.62
C ILE A 105 -43.62 -1.47 -19.25
N GLY A 106 -43.45 -2.78 -19.18
CA GLY A 106 -43.01 -3.53 -18.00
C GLY A 106 -41.57 -4.03 -18.14
N SER A 107 -40.94 -4.39 -17.02
CA SER A 107 -39.67 -5.12 -17.07
C SER A 107 -39.54 -6.14 -15.95
N LYS A 108 -38.70 -7.16 -16.15
CA LYS A 108 -38.31 -8.08 -15.09
C LYS A 108 -36.80 -8.00 -14.85
N PRO A 109 -36.34 -7.54 -13.67
CA PRO A 109 -37.13 -6.95 -12.57
C PRO A 109 -37.75 -5.58 -12.92
N ASP A 110 -38.76 -5.17 -12.15
CA ASP A 110 -39.39 -3.84 -12.26
C ASP A 110 -38.43 -2.70 -11.87
N GLY A 111 -38.80 -1.46 -12.17
CA GLY A 111 -38.01 -0.27 -11.87
C GLY A 111 -36.81 -0.10 -12.79
N ALA A 112 -36.93 -0.52 -14.05
CA ALA A 112 -35.97 -0.17 -15.09
C ALA A 112 -36.29 1.22 -15.63
N ILE A 113 -35.26 2.04 -15.82
CA ILE A 113 -35.37 3.35 -16.47
C ILE A 113 -35.81 3.13 -17.91
N VAL A 114 -36.84 3.87 -18.33
CA VAL A 114 -37.35 3.87 -19.70
C VAL A 114 -36.89 5.14 -20.40
N GLU A 115 -36.18 4.97 -21.51
CA GLU A 115 -35.71 6.05 -22.40
C GLU A 115 -36.37 5.90 -23.78
N ILE A 116 -36.94 6.99 -24.31
CA ILE A 116 -37.45 7.08 -25.69
C ILE A 116 -36.76 8.28 -26.35
N ASP A 117 -36.26 8.11 -27.57
CA ASP A 117 -35.50 9.13 -28.31
C ASP A 117 -34.35 9.74 -27.49
N GLY A 118 -33.70 8.92 -26.65
CA GLY A 118 -32.61 9.34 -25.77
C GLY A 118 -33.03 10.15 -24.54
N LYS A 119 -34.34 10.36 -24.32
CA LYS A 119 -34.88 11.06 -23.15
C LYS A 119 -35.47 10.06 -22.16
N GLN A 120 -35.04 10.15 -20.90
CA GLN A 120 -35.67 9.41 -19.80
C GLN A 120 -37.09 9.94 -19.57
N ILE A 121 -38.07 9.03 -19.63
CA ILE A 121 -39.49 9.36 -19.46
C ILE A 121 -40.09 8.78 -18.16
N GLY A 122 -39.43 7.81 -17.52
CA GLY A 122 -39.90 7.22 -16.28
C GLY A 122 -39.20 5.91 -15.93
N GLN A 123 -39.84 5.09 -15.10
CA GLN A 123 -39.39 3.75 -14.73
C GLN A 123 -40.52 2.74 -14.89
N THR A 124 -40.21 1.50 -15.26
CA THR A 124 -41.18 0.42 -15.39
C THR A 124 -41.76 0.01 -14.02
N PRO A 125 -43.04 -0.41 -13.96
CA PRO A 125 -44.03 -0.34 -15.03
C PRO A 125 -44.43 1.11 -15.34
N LEU A 126 -44.43 1.49 -16.62
CA LEU A 126 -44.75 2.83 -17.10
C LEU A 126 -45.81 2.76 -18.21
N THR A 127 -46.91 3.48 -18.06
CA THR A 127 -47.90 3.66 -19.14
C THR A 127 -47.60 4.93 -19.90
N ILE A 128 -47.48 4.81 -21.22
CA ILE A 128 -47.33 5.92 -22.16
C ILE A 128 -48.64 6.08 -22.89
N HIS A 129 -49.23 7.27 -22.76
CA HIS A 129 -50.50 7.60 -23.39
C HIS A 129 -50.27 8.16 -24.81
N ASP A 130 -51.36 8.23 -25.57
CA ASP A 130 -51.46 8.93 -26.85
C ASP A 130 -50.40 8.54 -27.91
N GLN A 131 -49.98 7.28 -27.93
CA GLN A 131 -49.03 6.77 -28.92
C GLN A 131 -49.72 6.64 -30.28
N THR A 132 -49.21 7.35 -31.29
CA THR A 132 -49.77 7.34 -32.64
C THR A 132 -49.53 6.00 -33.35
N ILE A 133 -50.36 5.67 -34.35
CA ILE A 133 -50.11 4.52 -35.23
C ILE A 133 -48.70 4.58 -35.83
N GLY A 134 -47.98 3.46 -35.79
CA GLY A 134 -46.60 3.36 -36.24
C GLY A 134 -45.75 2.47 -35.35
N LYS A 135 -44.45 2.37 -35.70
CA LYS A 135 -43.44 1.66 -34.92
C LYS A 135 -42.83 2.59 -33.88
N HIS A 136 -42.63 2.07 -32.68
CA HIS A 136 -42.01 2.76 -31.57
C HIS A 136 -40.98 1.84 -30.91
N SER A 137 -39.99 2.43 -30.24
CA SER A 137 -39.06 1.68 -29.39
C SER A 137 -38.72 2.46 -28.12
N ALA A 138 -38.29 1.71 -27.11
CA ALA A 138 -37.77 2.25 -25.87
C ALA A 138 -36.54 1.46 -25.43
N ARG A 139 -35.58 2.16 -24.83
CA ARG A 139 -34.42 1.55 -24.18
C ARG A 139 -34.71 1.41 -22.69
N LEU A 140 -34.60 0.18 -22.20
CA LEU A 140 -34.71 -0.17 -20.80
C LEU A 140 -33.32 -0.29 -20.20
N SER A 141 -33.06 0.43 -19.10
CA SER A 141 -31.78 0.41 -18.40
C SER A 141 -31.98 0.24 -16.90
N LYS A 142 -31.23 -0.66 -16.26
CA LYS A 142 -31.27 -0.84 -14.80
C LYS A 142 -29.87 -1.14 -14.27
N PRO A 143 -29.41 -0.48 -13.19
CA PRO A 143 -28.10 -0.76 -12.59
C PRO A 143 -27.92 -2.24 -12.26
N GLY A 144 -26.76 -2.82 -12.60
CA GLY A 144 -26.50 -4.26 -12.46
C GLY A 144 -27.18 -5.15 -13.51
N TYR A 145 -27.82 -4.59 -14.54
CA TYR A 145 -28.43 -5.33 -15.66
C TYR A 145 -27.97 -4.79 -17.01
N ILE A 146 -28.04 -5.64 -18.03
CA ILE A 146 -27.76 -5.26 -19.42
C ILE A 146 -28.94 -4.46 -19.96
N ALA A 147 -28.65 -3.29 -20.54
CA ALA A 147 -29.69 -2.50 -21.19
C ALA A 147 -30.29 -3.24 -22.40
N MET A 148 -31.59 -3.11 -22.58
CA MET A 148 -32.35 -3.83 -23.59
C MET A 148 -33.24 -2.85 -24.36
N GLU A 149 -33.29 -2.99 -25.68
CA GLU A 149 -34.28 -2.28 -26.50
C GLU A 149 -35.54 -3.13 -26.62
N VAL A 150 -36.70 -2.50 -26.43
CA VAL A 150 -38.01 -3.07 -26.70
C VAL A 150 -38.69 -2.25 -27.79
N SER A 151 -39.41 -2.91 -28.71
CA SER A 151 -40.14 -2.26 -29.78
C SER A 151 -41.56 -2.79 -29.88
N TRP A 152 -42.47 -1.92 -30.34
CA TRP A 152 -43.87 -2.25 -30.56
C TRP A 152 -44.43 -1.50 -31.75
N THR A 153 -45.57 -1.97 -32.25
CA THR A 153 -46.29 -1.33 -33.35
C THR A 153 -47.71 -1.03 -32.90
N VAL A 154 -48.10 0.24 -32.94
CA VAL A 154 -49.49 0.67 -32.72
C VAL A 154 -50.22 0.55 -34.05
N GLU A 155 -51.20 -0.35 -34.12
CA GLU A 155 -52.03 -0.58 -35.31
C GLU A 155 -53.45 0.01 -35.16
N ASP A 156 -53.94 0.10 -33.93
CA ASP A 156 -55.26 0.61 -33.58
C ASP A 156 -55.27 1.18 -32.15
N ALA A 157 -56.45 1.55 -31.65
CA ALA A 157 -56.61 2.19 -30.33
C ALA A 157 -56.55 1.21 -29.14
N ARG A 158 -56.33 -0.09 -29.34
CA ARG A 158 -56.30 -1.07 -28.24
C ARG A 158 -55.01 -0.89 -27.42
N PRO A 159 -55.10 -0.81 -26.08
CA PRO A 159 -53.93 -0.75 -25.23
C PRO A 159 -53.02 -1.97 -25.41
N GLN A 160 -51.70 -1.75 -25.33
CA GLN A 160 -50.70 -2.80 -25.47
C GLN A 160 -49.84 -2.93 -24.20
N LEU A 161 -49.36 -4.14 -23.92
CA LEU A 161 -48.35 -4.43 -22.91
C LEU A 161 -47.08 -4.90 -23.60
N VAL A 162 -45.98 -4.21 -23.36
CA VAL A 162 -44.63 -4.55 -23.82
C VAL A 162 -43.78 -4.86 -22.61
N THR A 163 -43.14 -6.02 -22.55
CA THR A 163 -42.33 -6.42 -21.38
C THR A 163 -40.92 -6.79 -21.80
N GLY A 164 -39.92 -6.23 -21.13
CA GLY A 164 -38.50 -6.58 -21.29
C GLY A 164 -37.97 -7.41 -20.13
N ASN A 165 -37.34 -8.56 -20.41
CA ASN A 165 -36.67 -9.37 -19.40
C ASN A 165 -35.18 -9.00 -19.35
N LEU A 166 -34.78 -8.25 -18.33
CA LEU A 166 -33.41 -7.78 -18.18
C LEU A 166 -32.51 -8.90 -17.63
N SER A 167 -31.38 -9.08 -18.28
CA SER A 167 -30.33 -10.01 -17.83
C SER A 167 -29.38 -9.34 -16.85
N SER A 168 -29.08 -10.00 -15.73
CA SER A 168 -28.05 -9.55 -14.77
C SER A 168 -26.70 -9.36 -15.47
N ASN A 169 -26.05 -8.25 -15.18
CA ASN A 169 -24.68 -7.92 -15.61
C ASN A 169 -23.67 -8.18 -14.47
N MET A 170 -24.04 -9.00 -13.48
CA MET A 170 -23.24 -9.20 -12.28
C MET A 170 -22.50 -10.54 -12.35
N GLY A 171 -21.23 -10.55 -11.93
CA GLY A 171 -20.47 -11.76 -11.60
C GLY A 171 -20.24 -11.86 -10.09
N THR A 172 -19.57 -12.93 -9.66
CA THR A 172 -19.22 -13.16 -8.24
C THR A 172 -17.72 -13.09 -8.06
N LEU A 173 -17.24 -12.30 -7.11
CA LEU A 173 -15.83 -12.20 -6.74
C LEU A 173 -15.63 -12.79 -5.34
N ASP A 174 -14.77 -13.80 -5.22
CA ASP A 174 -14.41 -14.48 -3.97
C ASP A 174 -12.93 -14.20 -3.66
N ILE A 175 -12.65 -13.52 -2.55
CA ILE A 175 -11.32 -13.02 -2.19
C ILE A 175 -10.89 -13.66 -0.88
N LYS A 176 -9.74 -14.33 -0.92
CA LYS A 176 -9.11 -15.00 0.24
C LYS A 176 -7.70 -14.48 0.42
N SER A 177 -7.23 -14.46 1.66
CA SER A 177 -5.84 -14.16 1.96
C SER A 177 -5.24 -15.08 3.00
N THR A 178 -3.92 -15.17 2.95
CA THR A 178 -3.08 -15.81 3.96
C THR A 178 -2.07 -14.77 4.47
N PRO A 179 -2.15 -14.33 5.74
CA PRO A 179 -3.16 -14.67 6.75
C PRO A 179 -4.58 -14.16 6.41
N SER A 180 -5.61 -14.75 7.02
CA SER A 180 -7.00 -14.31 6.89
C SER A 180 -7.30 -13.07 7.76
N GLY A 181 -8.47 -12.45 7.57
CA GLY A 181 -8.88 -11.26 8.32
C GLY A 181 -8.31 -9.95 7.77
N ALA A 182 -7.74 -9.96 6.57
CA ALA A 182 -7.22 -8.78 5.89
C ALA A 182 -8.36 -7.92 5.34
N ASN A 183 -8.26 -6.60 5.44
CA ASN A 183 -9.23 -5.66 4.87
C ASN A 183 -9.22 -5.75 3.35
N VAL A 184 -10.40 -5.75 2.74
CA VAL A 184 -10.62 -5.82 1.30
C VAL A 184 -11.18 -4.50 0.80
N PHE A 185 -10.58 -3.99 -0.28
CA PHE A 185 -11.06 -2.85 -1.04
C PHE A 185 -11.27 -3.26 -2.48
N ILE A 186 -12.39 -2.83 -3.06
CA ILE A 186 -12.73 -3.02 -4.48
C ILE A 186 -12.96 -1.62 -5.07
N ASP A 187 -12.18 -1.26 -6.08
CA ASP A 187 -12.20 0.06 -6.75
C ASP A 187 -12.02 1.21 -5.75
N GLY A 188 -11.10 1.02 -4.79
CA GLY A 188 -10.78 1.98 -3.74
C GLY A 188 -11.80 2.06 -2.59
N LYS A 189 -12.93 1.37 -2.67
CA LYS A 189 -13.96 1.37 -1.62
C LYS A 189 -13.77 0.20 -0.66
N ALA A 190 -13.80 0.47 0.64
CA ALA A 190 -13.74 -0.57 1.67
C ALA A 190 -15.00 -1.46 1.62
N ARG A 191 -14.81 -2.78 1.66
CA ARG A 191 -15.91 -3.75 1.49
C ARG A 191 -16.07 -4.68 2.68
N GLY A 192 -14.96 -5.17 3.25
CA GLY A 192 -15.01 -6.12 4.34
C GLY A 192 -13.64 -6.69 4.67
N LYS A 193 -13.59 -7.91 5.20
CA LYS A 193 -12.36 -8.63 5.51
C LYS A 193 -12.35 -10.01 4.85
N THR A 194 -11.17 -10.53 4.53
CA THR A 194 -11.01 -11.88 3.98
C THR A 194 -11.33 -12.97 5.01
N PRO A 195 -11.96 -14.09 4.60
CA PRO A 195 -12.53 -14.34 3.27
C PRO A 195 -13.75 -13.44 2.99
N TYR A 196 -13.83 -12.88 1.78
CA TYR A 196 -14.89 -11.95 1.38
C TYR A 196 -15.50 -12.36 0.03
N THR A 197 -16.82 -12.30 -0.10
CA THR A 197 -17.52 -12.61 -1.35
C THR A 197 -18.59 -11.57 -1.63
N GLU A 198 -18.61 -11.04 -2.85
CA GLU A 198 -19.60 -10.05 -3.30
C GLU A 198 -19.97 -10.27 -4.77
N ARG A 199 -21.21 -9.93 -5.14
CA ARG A 199 -21.60 -9.81 -6.54
C ARG A 199 -21.30 -8.40 -7.02
N ILE A 200 -20.51 -8.27 -8.08
CA ILE A 200 -20.12 -6.99 -8.67
C ILE A 200 -20.41 -7.00 -10.17
N GLU A 201 -20.45 -5.83 -10.79
CA GLU A 201 -20.66 -5.71 -12.24
C GLU A 201 -19.57 -6.47 -13.02
N GLN A 202 -19.86 -6.91 -14.24
CA GLN A 202 -18.83 -7.50 -15.08
C GLN A 202 -17.80 -6.43 -15.48
N GLY A 203 -16.55 -6.85 -15.69
CA GLY A 203 -15.49 -5.97 -16.14
C GLY A 203 -14.24 -6.07 -15.28
N GLU A 204 -13.34 -5.11 -15.45
CA GLU A 204 -12.11 -5.02 -14.69
C GLU A 204 -12.35 -4.26 -13.38
N HIS A 205 -11.91 -4.84 -12.27
CA HIS A 205 -11.98 -4.27 -10.93
C HIS A 205 -10.60 -4.27 -10.27
N LYS A 206 -10.28 -3.21 -9.54
CA LYS A 206 -9.04 -3.12 -8.77
C LYS A 206 -9.27 -3.67 -7.36
N VAL A 207 -8.62 -4.76 -7.02
CA VAL A 207 -8.71 -5.40 -5.71
C VAL A 207 -7.46 -5.07 -4.91
N LYS A 208 -7.64 -4.48 -3.73
CA LYS A 208 -6.58 -4.24 -2.75
C LYS A 208 -6.89 -5.01 -1.47
N VAL A 209 -5.88 -5.70 -0.94
CA VAL A 209 -5.97 -6.45 0.32
C VAL A 209 -4.88 -5.97 1.27
N GLU A 210 -5.26 -5.62 2.49
CA GLU A 210 -4.36 -5.04 3.48
C GLU A 210 -4.52 -5.69 4.86
N LEU A 211 -3.41 -6.00 5.51
CA LEU A 211 -3.38 -6.52 6.88
C LEU A 211 -2.31 -5.78 7.67
N LYS A 212 -2.60 -5.41 8.92
CA LYS A 212 -1.64 -4.73 9.80
C LYS A 212 -0.33 -5.55 9.88
N GLY A 213 0.81 -4.87 9.80
CA GLY A 213 2.13 -5.51 9.85
C GLY A 213 2.51 -6.27 8.56
N HIS A 214 1.75 -6.15 7.48
CA HIS A 214 2.04 -6.80 6.19
C HIS A 214 2.08 -5.78 5.06
N ASN A 215 2.81 -6.12 3.99
CA ASN A 215 2.79 -5.37 2.74
C ASN A 215 1.40 -5.46 2.10
N PRO A 216 0.77 -4.33 1.74
CA PRO A 216 -0.49 -4.34 1.03
C PRO A 216 -0.29 -4.96 -0.36
N HIS A 217 -1.29 -5.69 -0.82
CA HIS A 217 -1.29 -6.30 -2.15
C HIS A 217 -2.41 -5.71 -2.99
N GLU A 218 -2.13 -5.39 -4.25
CA GLU A 218 -3.09 -4.80 -5.18
C GLU A 218 -2.98 -5.46 -6.56
N GLN A 219 -4.11 -5.79 -7.17
CA GLN A 219 -4.19 -6.39 -8.50
C GLN A 219 -5.49 -6.02 -9.22
N SER A 220 -5.45 -5.95 -10.54
CA SER A 220 -6.66 -5.88 -11.38
C SER A 220 -7.20 -7.27 -11.66
N VAL A 221 -8.51 -7.45 -11.56
CA VAL A 221 -9.20 -8.71 -11.86
C VAL A 221 -10.35 -8.47 -12.81
N VAL A 222 -10.51 -9.36 -13.80
CA VAL A 222 -11.65 -9.33 -14.70
C VAL A 222 -12.72 -10.29 -14.18
N VAL A 223 -13.92 -9.77 -13.94
CA VAL A 223 -15.10 -10.54 -13.52
C VAL A 223 -16.03 -10.71 -14.72
N ALA A 224 -16.32 -11.96 -15.07
CA ALA A 224 -17.26 -12.30 -16.13
C ALA A 224 -18.70 -12.35 -15.60
N ARG A 225 -19.67 -12.01 -16.46
CA ARG A 225 -21.10 -12.16 -16.16
C ARG A 225 -21.43 -13.57 -15.69
N ASP A 226 -22.20 -13.67 -14.61
CA ASP A 226 -22.66 -14.90 -13.97
C ASP A 226 -21.51 -15.89 -13.62
N GLY A 227 -20.27 -15.48 -13.84
CA GLY A 227 -19.07 -16.24 -13.54
C GLY A 227 -18.62 -16.02 -12.10
N LYS A 228 -17.80 -16.95 -11.62
CA LYS A 228 -17.11 -16.83 -10.35
C LYS A 228 -15.63 -16.56 -10.60
N LYS A 229 -15.11 -15.48 -10.04
CA LYS A 229 -13.69 -15.17 -10.03
C LYS A 229 -13.14 -15.36 -8.62
N ASP A 230 -12.20 -16.29 -8.48
CA ASP A 230 -11.49 -16.50 -7.22
C ASP A 230 -10.17 -15.71 -7.22
N VAL A 231 -9.87 -15.04 -6.12
CA VAL A 231 -8.64 -14.27 -5.87
C VAL A 231 -8.02 -14.78 -4.57
N GLN A 232 -6.78 -15.26 -4.65
CA GLN A 232 -6.00 -15.70 -3.48
C GLN A 232 -4.77 -14.83 -3.35
N VAL A 233 -4.57 -14.26 -2.15
CA VAL A 233 -3.48 -13.33 -1.87
C VAL A 233 -2.65 -13.83 -0.68
N THR A 234 -1.33 -13.97 -0.87
CA THR A 234 -0.40 -14.19 0.25
C THR A 234 0.21 -12.86 0.63
N LEU A 235 -0.05 -12.39 1.85
CA LEU A 235 0.49 -11.16 2.37
C LEU A 235 1.84 -11.42 3.04
N LEU A 236 2.85 -10.63 2.68
CA LEU A 236 4.19 -10.74 3.25
C LEU A 236 4.34 -9.79 4.43
N LEU A 237 4.92 -10.26 5.53
CA LEU A 237 5.22 -9.42 6.69
C LEU A 237 6.12 -8.24 6.31
N LEU A 238 5.85 -7.08 6.92
CA LEU A 238 6.75 -5.92 6.84
C LEU A 238 8.03 -6.22 7.63
N PRO A 239 9.22 -5.91 7.08
CA PRO A 239 10.43 -6.01 7.86
C PRO A 239 10.45 -4.98 9.01
N GLY A 240 11.03 -5.37 10.15
CA GLY A 240 11.33 -4.46 11.25
C GLY A 240 12.79 -3.98 11.20
N SER A 241 13.16 -3.21 12.23
CA SER A 241 14.54 -2.81 12.48
C SER A 241 14.90 -2.94 13.96
N LEU A 242 16.19 -2.95 14.27
CA LEU A 242 16.70 -3.05 15.63
C LEU A 242 17.82 -2.02 15.86
N ASN A 243 17.58 -1.09 16.77
CA ASN A 243 18.56 -0.13 17.26
C ASN A 243 19.21 -0.64 18.53
N ILE A 244 20.54 -0.75 18.53
CA ILE A 244 21.31 -1.26 19.66
C ILE A 244 22.30 -0.21 20.11
N THR A 245 22.24 0.15 21.38
CA THR A 245 23.17 1.06 22.06
C THR A 245 23.79 0.37 23.27
N THR A 246 25.05 0.65 23.55
CA THR A 246 25.73 0.16 24.74
C THR A 246 26.46 1.27 25.48
N ALA A 247 26.57 1.10 26.80
CA ALA A 247 27.39 1.95 27.67
C ALA A 247 28.42 1.06 28.39
N PRO A 248 29.74 1.21 28.13
CA PRO A 248 30.35 2.08 27.13
C PRO A 248 30.12 1.61 25.69
N ALA A 249 30.09 2.56 24.75
CA ALA A 249 29.89 2.29 23.33
C ALA A 249 31.04 1.45 22.72
N GLY A 250 30.83 0.93 21.51
CA GLY A 250 31.81 0.16 20.77
C GLY A 250 31.84 -1.33 21.14
N ALA A 251 30.75 -1.87 21.70
CA ALA A 251 30.61 -3.31 21.86
C ALA A 251 30.27 -3.97 20.51
N THR A 252 30.91 -5.10 20.21
CA THR A 252 30.60 -5.96 19.07
C THR A 252 29.19 -6.53 19.24
N VAL A 253 28.39 -6.42 18.19
CA VAL A 253 26.99 -6.85 18.16
C VAL A 253 26.88 -8.10 17.29
N LEU A 254 26.33 -9.18 17.86
CA LEU A 254 25.98 -10.38 17.11
C LEU A 254 24.48 -10.66 17.26
N LEU A 255 23.80 -10.98 16.16
CA LEU A 255 22.39 -11.33 16.14
C LEU A 255 22.25 -12.71 15.48
N ASN A 256 21.77 -13.71 16.23
CA ASN A 256 21.77 -15.13 15.82
C ASN A 256 23.16 -15.57 15.30
N ASP A 257 24.21 -15.25 16.07
CA ASP A 257 25.63 -15.54 15.77
C ASP A 257 26.22 -14.85 14.53
N ARG A 258 25.43 -14.06 13.78
CA ARG A 258 25.94 -13.19 12.72
C ARG A 258 26.46 -11.89 13.33
N GLU A 259 27.72 -11.58 13.06
CA GLU A 259 28.35 -10.33 13.50
C GLU A 259 27.91 -9.14 12.62
N TYR A 260 27.63 -8.02 13.29
CA TYR A 260 27.28 -6.73 12.71
C TYR A 260 28.32 -5.67 13.11
N LYS A 261 28.04 -4.40 12.86
CA LYS A 261 28.90 -3.29 13.30
C LYS A 261 28.87 -3.16 14.83
N ASN A 262 29.90 -2.52 15.37
CA ASN A 262 29.94 -2.17 16.79
C ASN A 262 28.83 -1.16 17.13
N SER A 263 28.29 -1.26 18.34
CA SER A 263 27.29 -0.34 18.88
C SER A 263 27.83 1.09 19.04
N PRO A 264 27.03 2.15 18.81
CA PRO A 264 25.63 2.11 18.41
C PRO A 264 25.44 1.64 16.95
N VAL A 265 24.43 0.80 16.71
CA VAL A 265 24.14 0.26 15.36
C VAL A 265 22.63 0.09 15.16
N GLU A 266 22.18 0.42 13.94
CA GLU A 266 20.85 0.08 13.44
C GLU A 266 20.95 -1.09 12.47
N ILE A 267 20.16 -2.14 12.70
CA ILE A 267 20.01 -3.28 11.80
C ILE A 267 18.64 -3.20 11.13
N LYS A 268 18.62 -2.98 9.82
CA LYS A 268 17.39 -2.86 9.02
C LYS A 268 17.01 -4.20 8.36
N ASN A 269 15.79 -4.25 7.85
CA ASN A 269 15.28 -5.36 7.05
C ASN A 269 15.25 -6.71 7.79
N LEU A 270 14.97 -6.68 9.10
CA LEU A 270 14.82 -7.89 9.90
C LEU A 270 13.43 -8.48 9.70
N LEU A 271 13.36 -9.79 9.46
CA LEU A 271 12.07 -10.48 9.44
C LEU A 271 11.48 -10.47 10.85
N PRO A 272 10.16 -10.35 11.00
CA PRO A 272 9.55 -10.42 12.33
C PRO A 272 9.81 -11.78 12.97
N GLY A 273 10.15 -11.78 14.25
CA GLY A 273 10.54 -12.98 14.95
C GLY A 273 11.40 -12.70 16.18
N THR A 274 11.85 -13.77 16.83
CA THR A 274 12.75 -13.68 17.99
C THR A 274 14.18 -13.89 17.53
N TYR A 275 15.07 -13.01 17.98
CA TYR A 275 16.50 -13.04 17.69
C TYR A 275 17.31 -13.09 18.97
N LYS A 276 18.35 -13.91 18.99
CA LYS A 276 19.33 -13.99 20.06
C LYS A 276 20.41 -12.93 19.86
N LEU A 277 20.36 -11.89 20.68
CA LEU A 277 21.36 -10.82 20.72
C LEU A 277 22.51 -11.21 21.65
N LYS A 278 23.74 -11.16 21.14
CA LYS A 278 24.97 -11.25 21.94
C LYS A 278 25.76 -9.95 21.81
N LEU A 279 26.18 -9.40 22.95
CA LEU A 279 27.02 -8.20 23.03
C LEU A 279 28.37 -8.58 23.64
N LYS A 280 29.46 -8.21 22.98
CA LYS A 280 30.83 -8.49 23.43
C LYS A 280 31.66 -7.22 23.44
N LYS A 281 32.40 -7.00 24.52
CA LYS A 281 33.40 -5.93 24.60
C LYS A 281 34.55 -6.39 25.50
N ALA A 282 35.78 -6.21 25.07
CA ALA A 282 36.95 -6.60 25.86
C ALA A 282 36.95 -5.88 27.22
N GLY A 283 37.15 -6.63 28.31
CA GLY A 283 37.08 -6.10 29.68
C GLY A 283 35.67 -6.02 30.29
N PHE A 284 34.65 -6.51 29.59
CA PHE A 284 33.25 -6.50 30.02
C PHE A 284 32.62 -7.87 29.93
N ASP A 285 31.57 -8.08 30.73
CA ASP A 285 30.76 -9.29 30.65
C ASP A 285 30.07 -9.39 29.30
N GLN A 286 30.08 -10.60 28.73
CA GLN A 286 29.24 -10.90 27.59
C GLN A 286 27.78 -10.96 28.05
N ILE A 287 26.92 -10.28 27.29
CA ILE A 287 25.47 -10.34 27.50
C ILE A 287 24.85 -11.13 26.36
N GLU A 288 23.90 -12.00 26.70
CA GLU A 288 23.08 -12.74 25.76
C GLU A 288 21.61 -12.61 26.18
N ARG A 289 20.73 -12.20 25.25
CA ARG A 289 19.29 -12.11 25.49
C ARG A 289 18.48 -12.23 24.21
N ASP A 290 17.23 -12.63 24.34
CA ASP A 290 16.28 -12.64 23.22
C ASP A 290 15.68 -11.25 23.00
N VAL A 291 15.50 -10.88 21.73
CA VAL A 291 14.90 -9.64 21.26
C VAL A 291 13.82 -9.98 20.24
N ILE A 292 12.63 -9.41 20.42
CA ILE A 292 11.50 -9.62 19.51
C ILE A 292 11.45 -8.48 18.51
N ILE A 293 11.43 -8.82 17.23
CA ILE A 293 11.22 -7.88 16.12
C ILE A 293 9.77 -7.99 15.69
N VAL A 294 9.05 -6.87 15.82
CA VAL A 294 7.65 -6.75 15.38
C VAL A 294 7.61 -6.22 13.95
N ALA A 295 6.62 -6.68 13.18
CA ALA A 295 6.50 -6.35 11.76
C ALA A 295 6.27 -4.86 11.51
N GLY A 296 7.18 -4.24 10.77
CA GLY A 296 7.14 -2.81 10.43
C GLY A 296 7.45 -1.86 11.59
N GLU A 297 7.84 -2.36 12.76
CA GLU A 297 8.14 -1.56 13.95
C GLU A 297 9.65 -1.58 14.28
N PRO A 298 10.23 -0.45 14.72
CA PRO A 298 11.60 -0.42 15.23
C PRO A 298 11.64 -0.97 16.66
N ALA A 299 12.53 -1.91 16.92
CA ALA A 299 12.87 -2.36 18.27
C ALA A 299 14.11 -1.60 18.79
N GLU A 300 14.14 -1.32 20.08
CA GLU A 300 15.26 -0.62 20.71
C GLU A 300 15.84 -1.42 21.87
N VAL A 301 17.16 -1.47 21.92
CA VAL A 301 17.93 -2.16 22.94
C VAL A 301 19.02 -1.21 23.44
N SER A 302 18.94 -0.86 24.72
CA SER A 302 20.01 -0.17 25.44
C SER A 302 20.53 -1.05 26.56
N VAL A 303 21.84 -1.19 26.68
CA VAL A 303 22.50 -2.08 27.65
C VAL A 303 23.74 -1.41 28.22
N THR A 304 23.84 -1.36 29.55
CA THR A 304 25.08 -1.03 30.24
C THR A 304 25.87 -2.31 30.43
N LEU A 305 27.14 -2.33 30.00
CA LEU A 305 28.03 -3.47 30.17
C LEU A 305 28.77 -3.34 31.50
N ASP A 306 28.69 -4.40 32.32
CA ASP A 306 29.48 -4.49 33.54
C ASP A 306 30.90 -4.95 33.23
N THR A 307 31.89 -4.37 33.91
CA THR A 307 33.28 -4.81 33.77
C THR A 307 33.45 -6.23 34.27
N ASN A 308 34.29 -7.02 33.60
CA ASN A 308 34.61 -8.39 34.02
C ASN A 308 35.97 -8.49 34.72
N TYR A 309 36.49 -7.37 35.22
CA TYR A 309 37.83 -7.32 35.78
C TYR A 309 37.93 -7.87 37.21
N GLY A 310 39.11 -8.37 37.57
CA GLY A 310 39.59 -8.64 38.91
C GLY A 310 40.99 -8.09 39.13
N GLY A 311 41.71 -8.60 40.13
CA GLY A 311 43.07 -8.18 40.44
C GLY A 311 43.93 -9.30 41.03
N ILE A 312 45.22 -9.03 41.14
CA ILE A 312 46.22 -9.90 41.78
C ILE A 312 47.01 -9.08 42.80
N ASP A 313 47.20 -9.64 43.99
CA ASP A 313 48.18 -9.15 44.96
C ASP A 313 49.36 -10.12 44.95
N LEU A 314 50.49 -9.68 44.40
CA LEU A 314 51.68 -10.51 44.27
C LEU A 314 52.74 -10.12 45.32
N VAL A 315 53.28 -11.12 46.02
CA VAL A 315 54.45 -10.97 46.88
C VAL A 315 55.58 -11.82 46.31
N VAL A 316 56.78 -11.26 46.23
CA VAL A 316 57.97 -11.94 45.71
C VAL A 316 59.08 -11.93 46.76
N ASN A 317 59.92 -12.96 46.73
CA ASN A 317 61.05 -13.12 47.64
C ASN A 317 62.28 -13.64 46.86
N PRO A 318 63.41 -12.91 46.84
CA PRO A 318 63.62 -11.59 47.44
C PRO A 318 62.99 -10.46 46.59
N PRO A 319 62.91 -9.22 47.11
CA PRO A 319 62.55 -8.03 46.32
C PRO A 319 63.61 -7.70 45.25
N GLY A 320 63.30 -6.76 44.36
CA GLY A 320 64.17 -6.34 43.25
C GLY A 320 64.02 -7.17 41.97
N VAL A 321 63.07 -8.10 41.93
CA VAL A 321 62.75 -8.88 40.71
C VAL A 321 61.86 -8.08 39.76
N THR A 322 62.09 -8.21 38.45
CA THR A 322 61.23 -7.65 37.40
C THR A 322 60.01 -8.52 37.22
N ILE A 323 58.82 -7.92 37.21
CA ILE A 323 57.53 -8.61 37.08
C ILE A 323 56.95 -8.32 35.69
N TYR A 324 56.45 -9.38 35.05
CA TYR A 324 55.74 -9.35 33.79
C TYR A 324 54.37 -10.02 33.95
N ILE A 325 53.36 -9.46 33.30
CA ILE A 325 52.01 -10.03 33.18
C ILE A 325 51.71 -10.20 31.70
N ASP A 326 51.38 -11.43 31.30
CA ASP A 326 51.11 -11.82 29.91
C ASP A 326 52.20 -11.33 28.94
N GLY A 327 53.46 -11.43 29.37
CA GLY A 327 54.63 -11.01 28.62
C GLY A 327 54.98 -9.51 28.68
N LYS A 328 54.11 -8.66 29.22
CA LYS A 328 54.36 -7.21 29.37
C LYS A 328 55.01 -6.90 30.72
N LYS A 329 56.13 -6.16 30.72
CA LYS A 329 56.77 -5.68 31.96
C LYS A 329 55.81 -4.72 32.68
N VAL A 330 55.43 -5.06 33.91
CA VAL A 330 54.54 -4.23 34.75
C VAL A 330 55.30 -3.46 35.82
N GLY A 331 56.49 -3.90 36.21
CA GLY A 331 57.31 -3.18 37.19
C GLY A 331 58.48 -3.98 37.74
N VAL A 332 59.12 -3.44 38.76
CA VAL A 332 60.14 -4.11 39.59
C VAL A 332 59.62 -4.10 41.02
N SER A 333 59.75 -5.21 41.72
CA SER A 333 59.30 -5.33 43.12
C SER A 333 60.17 -4.50 44.07
N GLU A 334 59.52 -3.74 44.94
CA GLU A 334 60.19 -2.96 45.99
C GLU A 334 60.35 -3.77 47.27
N GLN A 335 61.39 -3.47 48.04
CA GLN A 335 61.62 -4.10 49.34
C GLN A 335 60.48 -3.81 50.33
N GLY A 336 59.98 -4.87 50.97
CA GLY A 336 58.99 -4.82 52.04
C GLY A 336 59.61 -4.51 53.39
N GLU A 337 58.76 -4.29 54.40
CA GLU A 337 59.18 -3.92 55.76
C GLU A 337 59.98 -5.02 56.47
N ASP A 338 59.70 -6.29 56.14
CA ASP A 338 60.41 -7.45 56.70
C ASP A 338 61.84 -7.61 56.13
N LYS A 339 62.22 -6.79 55.15
CA LYS A 339 63.49 -6.82 54.39
C LYS A 339 63.77 -8.12 53.63
N VAL A 340 62.88 -9.10 53.69
CA VAL A 340 63.00 -10.43 53.07
C VAL A 340 62.13 -10.53 51.83
N THR A 341 60.89 -10.06 51.93
CA THR A 341 59.91 -10.09 50.85
C THR A 341 59.72 -8.71 50.25
N SER A 342 58.99 -8.65 49.13
CA SER A 342 58.57 -7.39 48.55
C SER A 342 57.37 -6.78 49.27
N LYS A 343 57.14 -5.48 49.05
CA LYS A 343 55.79 -4.92 49.20
C LYS A 343 54.80 -5.69 48.32
N VAL A 344 53.52 -5.65 48.68
CA VAL A 344 52.45 -6.19 47.83
C VAL A 344 52.45 -5.45 46.51
N PHE A 345 52.69 -6.17 45.42
CA PHE A 345 52.61 -5.65 44.07
C PHE A 345 51.18 -5.80 43.58
N GLU A 346 50.44 -4.69 43.60
CA GLU A 346 49.02 -4.65 43.25
C GLU A 346 48.82 -4.55 41.74
N ILE A 347 48.17 -5.56 41.17
CA ILE A 347 47.77 -5.57 39.77
C ILE A 347 46.26 -5.53 39.74
N ARG A 348 45.70 -4.53 39.06
CA ARG A 348 44.27 -4.26 38.97
C ARG A 348 43.83 -4.28 37.52
N SER A 349 42.52 -4.39 37.31
CA SER A 349 41.91 -4.38 35.97
C SER A 349 42.38 -5.52 35.07
N LEU A 350 42.59 -6.71 35.66
CA LEU A 350 42.91 -7.94 34.93
C LEU A 350 41.62 -8.62 34.51
N SER A 351 41.52 -9.07 33.26
CA SER A 351 40.34 -9.80 32.77
C SER A 351 40.05 -11.03 33.63
N SER A 352 38.79 -11.45 33.71
CA SER A 352 38.42 -12.67 34.44
C SER A 352 38.82 -13.94 33.68
N GLU A 353 40.13 -14.18 33.57
CA GLU A 353 40.71 -15.32 32.89
C GLU A 353 42.01 -15.77 33.56
N GLU A 354 42.71 -16.72 32.95
CA GLU A 354 44.03 -17.13 33.42
C GLU A 354 45.09 -16.16 32.89
N HIS A 355 45.86 -15.57 33.81
CA HIS A 355 46.98 -14.69 33.48
C HIS A 355 48.30 -15.39 33.79
N THR A 356 49.29 -15.16 32.93
CA THR A 356 50.66 -15.61 33.14
C THR A 356 51.44 -14.53 33.89
N ILE A 357 51.97 -14.88 35.06
CA ILE A 357 52.90 -14.04 35.83
C ILE A 357 54.30 -14.59 35.66
N LYS A 358 55.22 -13.76 35.16
CA LYS A 358 56.64 -14.09 35.09
C LYS A 358 57.45 -13.13 35.94
N ILE A 359 58.32 -13.68 36.79
CA ILE A 359 59.35 -12.93 37.51
C ILE A 359 60.72 -13.23 36.91
N ALA A 360 61.56 -12.21 36.77
CA ALA A 360 62.88 -12.36 36.18
C ALA A 360 63.91 -11.48 36.87
N HIS A 361 65.14 -11.97 36.97
CA HIS A 361 66.26 -11.20 37.47
C HIS A 361 67.59 -11.74 36.90
N LYS A 362 68.49 -10.83 36.50
CA LYS A 362 69.75 -11.17 35.79
C LYS A 362 70.71 -12.09 36.56
N ARG A 363 70.66 -12.06 37.91
CA ARG A 363 71.48 -12.90 38.81
C ARG A 363 70.73 -14.14 39.32
N ALA A 364 69.51 -14.38 38.84
CA ALA A 364 68.71 -15.51 39.31
C ALA A 364 69.06 -16.81 38.59
N GLN A 365 68.88 -17.92 39.28
CA GLN A 365 68.92 -19.26 38.72
C GLN A 365 67.67 -20.04 39.18
N PRO A 366 66.75 -20.42 38.28
CA PRO A 366 66.70 -20.00 36.87
C PRO A 366 66.52 -18.48 36.72
N ALA A 367 66.89 -17.93 35.56
CA ALA A 367 66.84 -16.49 35.27
C ALA A 367 65.41 -15.91 35.29
N GLU A 368 64.42 -16.77 35.05
CA GLU A 368 63.00 -16.46 35.09
C GLU A 368 62.20 -17.60 35.71
N LYS A 369 61.05 -17.25 36.29
CA LYS A 369 60.08 -18.18 36.86
C LYS A 369 58.68 -17.72 36.51
N GLU A 370 57.85 -18.65 36.07
CA GLU A 370 56.49 -18.39 35.63
C GLU A 370 55.46 -19.15 36.47
N ILE A 371 54.32 -18.51 36.75
CA ILE A 371 53.11 -19.16 37.25
C ILE A 371 51.89 -18.68 36.47
N LYS A 372 50.86 -19.52 36.44
CA LYS A 372 49.53 -19.18 35.92
C LYS A 372 48.59 -18.89 37.07
N VAL A 373 47.86 -17.78 36.99
CA VAL A 373 46.94 -17.33 38.05
C VAL A 373 45.58 -17.07 37.44
N LYS A 374 44.57 -17.80 37.91
CA LYS A 374 43.18 -17.56 37.54
C LYS A 374 42.64 -16.34 38.26
N VAL A 375 42.20 -15.34 37.51
CA VAL A 375 41.51 -14.15 38.00
C VAL A 375 40.01 -14.35 37.81
N SER A 376 39.24 -13.99 38.84
CA SER A 376 37.77 -14.02 38.78
C SER A 376 37.23 -12.60 38.88
N LYS A 377 36.10 -12.34 38.21
CA LYS A 377 35.43 -11.03 38.22
C LYS A 377 35.22 -10.55 39.66
N GLY A 378 35.59 -9.30 39.92
CA GLY A 378 35.40 -8.62 41.20
C GLY A 378 36.28 -9.14 42.35
N GLN A 379 37.18 -10.10 42.10
CA GLN A 379 38.02 -10.70 43.14
C GLN A 379 39.48 -10.28 43.01
N ILE A 380 40.16 -10.22 44.16
CA ILE A 380 41.62 -10.08 44.23
C ILE A 380 42.21 -11.46 44.54
N THR A 381 42.88 -12.06 43.57
CA THR A 381 43.58 -13.33 43.72
C THR A 381 44.93 -13.11 44.40
N ARG A 382 45.24 -13.91 45.42
CA ARG A 382 46.49 -13.82 46.19
C ARG A 382 47.27 -15.13 46.04
N PRO A 383 48.13 -15.27 45.00
CA PRO A 383 48.99 -16.44 44.88
C PRO A 383 49.97 -16.54 46.06
N LYS A 384 50.49 -17.74 46.31
CA LYS A 384 51.57 -17.91 47.29
C LYS A 384 52.77 -17.05 46.90
N PRO A 385 53.53 -16.52 47.88
CA PRO A 385 54.73 -15.75 47.60
C PRO A 385 55.68 -16.47 46.63
N LEU A 386 56.10 -15.77 45.59
CA LEU A 386 57.00 -16.33 44.58
C LEU A 386 58.44 -16.20 45.04
N ASN A 387 59.03 -17.33 45.38
CA ASN A 387 60.45 -17.42 45.74
C ASN A 387 61.33 -17.59 44.50
N MET A 388 62.45 -16.85 44.46
CA MET A 388 63.49 -16.92 43.45
C MET A 388 64.87 -16.92 44.12
N TRP A 389 65.75 -17.83 43.70
CA TRP A 389 67.15 -17.79 44.12
C TRP A 389 67.88 -16.74 43.29
N ILE A 390 68.61 -15.85 43.95
CA ILE A 390 69.32 -14.70 43.34
C ILE A 390 70.69 -14.57 43.98
N ALA A 391 71.76 -14.67 43.21
CA ALA A 391 73.09 -14.42 43.77
C ALA A 391 73.20 -12.98 44.31
N ASP A 392 73.52 -12.85 45.59
CA ASP A 392 73.72 -11.57 46.29
C ASP A 392 75.15 -11.39 46.81
N THR A 393 75.96 -12.45 46.73
CA THR A 393 77.30 -12.50 47.31
C THR A 393 78.32 -12.92 46.26
N TYR A 394 79.47 -12.24 46.27
CA TYR A 394 80.67 -12.63 45.52
C TYR A 394 81.71 -13.22 46.46
N VAL A 395 82.27 -14.37 46.08
CA VAL A 395 83.34 -15.09 46.79
C VAL A 395 84.51 -15.31 45.84
N LYS A 396 85.72 -14.99 46.29
CA LYS A 396 86.98 -15.42 45.66
C LYS A 396 87.80 -16.24 46.64
N LEU A 397 88.23 -17.44 46.26
CA LEU A 397 89.00 -18.35 47.10
C LEU A 397 90.52 -18.11 46.97
N LYS A 398 91.28 -18.25 48.06
CA LYS A 398 92.74 -18.00 48.08
C LYS A 398 93.56 -19.06 47.35
N GLU A 399 93.18 -20.32 47.45
CA GLU A 399 94.03 -21.44 47.01
C GLU A 399 94.14 -21.54 45.49
N ASN A 400 93.03 -21.34 44.77
CA ASN A 400 92.94 -21.52 43.32
C ASN A 400 92.46 -20.26 42.58
N GLY A 401 92.23 -19.15 43.28
CA GLY A 401 91.68 -17.93 42.71
C GLY A 401 90.26 -18.05 42.15
N ARG A 402 89.54 -19.16 42.45
CA ARG A 402 88.21 -19.40 41.90
C ARG A 402 87.23 -18.34 42.37
N GLU A 403 86.53 -17.75 41.42
CA GLU A 403 85.49 -16.75 41.65
C GLU A 403 84.11 -17.36 41.51
N MET A 404 83.22 -17.03 42.44
CA MET A 404 81.86 -17.55 42.47
C MET A 404 80.88 -16.44 42.88
N ARG A 405 79.66 -16.54 42.34
CA ARG A 405 78.53 -15.71 42.73
C ARG A 405 77.46 -16.64 43.30
N GLY A 406 76.87 -16.28 44.42
CA GLY A 406 75.93 -17.15 45.11
C GLY A 406 75.25 -16.44 46.27
N LYS A 407 74.70 -17.23 47.20
CA LYS A 407 74.07 -16.76 48.42
C LYS A 407 74.80 -17.27 49.65
N ILE A 408 74.83 -16.48 50.72
CA ILE A 408 75.21 -17.00 52.04
C ILE A 408 73.96 -17.54 52.72
N ARG A 409 73.95 -18.83 53.07
CA ARG A 409 72.88 -19.43 53.87
C ARG A 409 73.05 -19.19 55.36
N GLN A 410 74.30 -19.28 55.80
CA GLN A 410 74.69 -19.08 57.18
C GLN A 410 76.13 -18.58 57.21
N GLN A 411 76.45 -17.72 58.15
CA GLN A 411 77.83 -17.32 58.40
C GLN A 411 78.04 -17.08 59.89
N ASN A 412 79.25 -17.32 60.36
CA ASN A 412 79.73 -16.91 61.66
C ASN A 412 81.15 -16.31 61.51
N GLU A 413 81.86 -16.16 62.64
CA GLU A 413 83.21 -15.61 62.66
C GLU A 413 84.24 -16.50 61.97
N ASP A 414 84.02 -17.82 61.91
CA ASP A 414 84.99 -18.82 61.43
C ASP A 414 84.72 -19.32 60.00
N GLU A 415 83.46 -19.36 59.58
CA GLU A 415 83.03 -20.00 58.34
C GLU A 415 81.78 -19.38 57.71
N ILE A 416 81.56 -19.70 56.44
CA ILE A 416 80.33 -19.45 55.70
C ILE A 416 79.81 -20.76 55.10
N ILE A 417 78.49 -20.88 55.05
CA ILE A 417 77.77 -21.83 54.21
C ILE A 417 77.34 -21.05 52.97
N PHE A 418 78.09 -21.22 51.88
CA PHE A 418 77.88 -20.54 50.62
C PHE A 418 77.16 -21.46 49.64
N GLU A 419 76.13 -20.93 49.01
CA GLU A 419 75.34 -21.60 48.00
C GLU A 419 75.66 -20.97 46.65
N PRO A 420 76.57 -21.53 45.83
CA PRO A 420 76.86 -21.02 44.49
C PRO A 420 75.71 -21.22 43.50
N GLU A 421 74.87 -22.24 43.73
CA GLU A 421 73.73 -22.59 42.87
C GLU A 421 72.55 -23.06 43.75
N PRO A 422 71.30 -22.87 43.31
CA PRO A 422 70.13 -23.28 44.08
C PRO A 422 70.18 -24.76 44.48
N GLY A 423 70.16 -25.02 45.79
CA GLY A 423 70.19 -26.37 46.37
C GLY A 423 71.59 -26.93 46.66
N ILE A 424 72.66 -26.27 46.21
CA ILE A 424 74.05 -26.73 46.40
C ILE A 424 74.71 -25.82 47.44
N ALA A 425 74.83 -26.28 48.67
CA ALA A 425 75.54 -25.56 49.73
C ALA A 425 76.94 -26.15 49.96
N GLN A 426 77.94 -25.30 50.04
CA GLN A 426 79.33 -25.64 50.33
C GLN A 426 79.83 -24.82 51.50
N LYS A 427 80.60 -25.46 52.37
CA LYS A 427 81.19 -24.82 53.55
C LYS A 427 82.59 -24.34 53.20
N TYR A 428 82.87 -23.08 53.53
CA TYR A 428 84.21 -22.49 53.42
C TYR A 428 84.56 -21.79 54.72
N THR A 429 85.75 -22.04 55.24
CA THR A 429 86.35 -21.30 56.34
C THR A 429 86.76 -19.91 55.88
N ARG A 430 86.76 -18.92 56.78
CA ARG A 430 87.23 -17.56 56.46
C ARG A 430 88.69 -17.53 55.97
N LYS A 431 89.51 -18.50 56.40
CA LYS A 431 90.90 -18.63 55.96
C LYS A 431 91.02 -18.95 54.47
N GLU A 432 90.07 -19.71 53.91
CA GLU A 432 90.02 -20.10 52.49
C GLU A 432 89.54 -18.97 51.56
N ILE A 433 88.93 -17.91 52.12
CA ILE A 433 88.31 -16.82 51.35
C ILE A 433 89.26 -15.63 51.23
N GLU A 434 89.57 -15.23 50.00
CA GLU A 434 90.33 -14.02 49.67
C GLU A 434 89.42 -12.79 49.72
N THR A 435 88.26 -12.87 49.06
CA THR A 435 87.29 -11.78 48.98
C THR A 435 85.90 -12.30 49.27
N LEU A 436 85.20 -11.63 50.17
CA LEU A 436 83.76 -11.79 50.40
C LEU A 436 83.12 -10.41 50.38
N ARG A 437 82.15 -10.20 49.49
CA ARG A 437 81.41 -8.95 49.43
C ARG A 437 80.01 -9.16 48.87
N GLU A 438 79.12 -8.25 49.21
CA GLU A 438 77.83 -8.15 48.54
C GLU A 438 78.02 -7.71 47.08
N LEU A 439 77.22 -8.29 46.20
CA LEU A 439 77.13 -7.89 44.81
C LEU A 439 76.33 -6.60 44.71
N LYS A 440 76.93 -5.57 44.10
CA LYS A 440 76.23 -4.33 43.81
C LYS A 440 75.10 -4.58 42.81
N GLU A 441 74.09 -3.73 42.82
CA GLU A 441 72.89 -3.88 41.98
C GLU A 441 73.19 -3.94 40.47
N ASN A 442 74.28 -3.30 40.03
CA ASN A 442 74.71 -3.26 38.64
C ASN A 442 75.64 -4.41 38.21
N GLU A 443 76.12 -5.23 39.14
CA GLU A 443 76.93 -6.44 38.87
C GLU A 443 76.08 -7.67 38.57
#